data_AF-A0A0V1CRG7-F1
#
_entry.id   AF-A0A0V1CRG7-F1
#
_cell.length_a   1.000
_cell.length_b   1.000
_cell.length_c   1.000
_cell.angle_alpha   90.00
_cell.angle_beta   90.00
_cell.angle_gamma   90.00
#
_symmetry.space_group_name_H-M   'P 1'
#
loop_
_entity.id
_entity.type
_entity.pdbx_description
1 polymer ?
#
loop_
_entity_poly.entity_id
_entity_poly.type
_entity_poly.pdbx_seq_one_letter_code
_entity_poly.pdbx_strand_id
1 'polypeptide(L)'
;MYFTPQLLSHISFETNRKATQSLYSKLAKTAAEIEVLIGMLITMGVCEMPRYRMYWANQTRMDTIANCMSRNRFETLLRFLHFNDNDKVVMDRNHPHYDRFYKIRPLIESIRKTCLEETPGELQKC
;
A
#
# COMPACT_ATOMS: atom_id res chain seq x y z
N MET A 1 -6.52 -9.11 -11.73
CA MET A 1 -6.51 -7.97 -10.77
C MET A 1 -5.27 -8.06 -9.89
N TYR A 2 -4.35 -7.09 -9.94
CA TYR A 2 -3.04 -7.18 -9.27
C TYR A 2 -3.07 -7.08 -7.75
N PHE A 3 -4.01 -6.33 -7.18
CA PHE A 3 -4.22 -6.26 -5.73
C PHE A 3 -5.24 -7.30 -5.30
N THR A 4 -4.78 -8.53 -5.07
CA THR A 4 -5.65 -9.65 -4.69
C THR A 4 -6.22 -9.48 -3.28
N PRO A 5 -7.37 -10.10 -2.95
CA PRO A 5 -7.92 -10.08 -1.58
C PRO A 5 -6.95 -10.59 -0.52
N GLN A 6 -6.11 -11.56 -0.88
CA GLN A 6 -5.06 -12.11 -0.02
C GLN A 6 -3.97 -11.08 0.25
N LEU A 7 -3.50 -10.36 -0.79
CA LEU A 7 -2.52 -9.29 -0.63
C LEU A 7 -3.09 -8.13 0.21
N LEU A 8 -4.33 -7.71 -0.05
CA LEU A 8 -5.00 -6.66 0.73
C LEU A 8 -5.13 -7.05 2.20
N SER A 9 -5.47 -8.32 2.48
CA SER A 9 -5.54 -8.87 3.85
C SER A 9 -4.17 -8.93 4.52
N HIS A 10 -3.12 -9.26 3.76
CA HIS A 10 -1.73 -9.25 4.26
C HIS A 10 -1.28 -7.83 4.61
N ILE A 11 -1.37 -6.87 3.68
CA ILE A 11 -1.07 -5.45 3.93
C ILE A 11 -1.88 -4.95 5.13
N SER A 12 -3.13 -5.42 5.21
CA SER A 12 -3.99 -5.12 6.32
C SER A 12 -3.39 -5.58 7.65
N PHE A 13 -3.04 -6.85 7.76
CA PHE A 13 -2.44 -7.40 8.94
C PHE A 13 -1.14 -6.68 9.35
N GLU A 14 -0.22 -6.44 8.41
CA GLU A 14 1.08 -5.83 8.70
C GLU A 14 0.98 -4.37 9.13
N THR A 15 0.05 -3.62 8.53
CA THR A 15 -0.23 -2.23 8.91
C THR A 15 -0.80 -2.15 10.32
N ASN A 16 -1.70 -3.05 10.70
CA ASN A 16 -2.23 -3.11 12.08
C ASN A 16 -1.14 -3.53 13.07
N ARG A 17 -0.30 -4.51 12.74
CA ARG A 17 0.82 -4.92 13.59
C ARG A 17 1.76 -3.75 13.88
N LYS A 18 2.12 -2.97 12.85
CA LYS A 18 2.96 -1.77 13.05
C LYS A 18 2.33 -0.75 13.99
N ALA A 19 1.03 -0.50 13.83
CA ALA A 19 0.30 0.44 14.68
C ALA A 19 0.36 0.01 16.14
N THR A 20 0.11 -1.28 16.41
CA THR A 20 0.22 -1.88 17.75
C THR A 20 1.62 -1.74 18.33
N GLN A 21 2.67 -2.06 17.55
CA GLN A 21 4.07 -1.89 17.97
C GLN A 21 4.40 -0.42 18.30
N SER A 22 3.75 0.52 17.63
CA SER A 22 3.91 1.96 17.85
C SER A 22 3.01 2.51 18.96
N LEU A 23 2.43 1.62 19.79
CA LEU A 23 1.47 1.94 20.86
C LEU A 23 0.22 2.68 20.36
N TYR A 24 -0.13 2.52 19.08
CA TYR A 24 -1.33 3.07 18.47
C TYR A 24 -2.37 1.97 18.24
N SER A 25 -3.13 1.65 19.29
CA SER A 25 -4.14 0.57 19.26
C SER A 25 -5.40 0.90 18.48
N LYS A 26 -5.64 2.17 18.15
CA LYS A 26 -6.89 2.66 17.53
C LYS A 26 -6.91 2.57 16.00
N LEU A 27 -5.92 1.96 15.34
CA LEU A 27 -5.92 1.91 13.87
C LEU A 27 -7.05 1.04 13.32
N ALA A 28 -7.14 -0.20 13.84
CA ALA A 28 -8.16 -1.22 13.54
C ALA A 28 -8.68 -1.19 12.10
N LYS A 29 -7.78 -1.09 11.11
CA LYS A 29 -8.16 -0.88 9.71
C LYS A 29 -8.40 -2.21 9.00
N THR A 30 -9.20 -2.23 7.94
CA THR A 30 -9.63 -3.44 7.22
C THR A 30 -8.96 -3.59 5.85
N ALA A 31 -9.12 -4.74 5.18
CA ALA A 31 -8.66 -4.93 3.80
C ALA A 31 -9.36 -3.97 2.82
N ALA A 32 -10.67 -3.73 3.01
CA ALA A 32 -11.42 -2.77 2.21
C ALA A 32 -10.89 -1.34 2.35
N GLU A 33 -10.47 -0.94 3.55
CA GLU A 33 -9.89 0.38 3.75
C GLU A 33 -8.50 0.54 3.10
N ILE A 34 -7.71 -0.55 3.05
CA ILE A 34 -6.46 -0.59 2.28
C ILE A 34 -6.72 -0.49 0.77
N GLU A 35 -7.76 -1.16 0.26
CA GLU A 35 -8.16 -1.06 -1.14
C GLU A 35 -8.52 0.37 -1.54
N VAL A 36 -9.33 1.06 -0.72
CA VAL A 36 -9.65 2.49 -0.92
C VAL A 36 -8.38 3.35 -0.90
N LEU A 37 -7.49 3.12 0.07
CA LEU A 37 -6.21 3.86 0.14
C LEU A 37 -5.37 3.67 -1.13
N ILE A 38 -5.26 2.45 -1.65
CA ILE A 38 -4.53 2.14 -2.88
C ILE A 38 -5.18 2.84 -4.07
N GLY A 39 -6.51 2.78 -4.20
CA GLY A 39 -7.24 3.48 -5.26
C GLY A 39 -7.03 5.00 -5.21
N MET A 40 -7.01 5.59 -4.02
CA MET A 40 -6.67 7.00 -3.84
C MET A 40 -5.22 7.30 -4.27
N LEU A 41 -4.24 6.49 -3.86
CA LEU A 41 -2.83 6.69 -4.24
C LEU A 41 -2.62 6.60 -5.76
N ILE A 42 -3.28 5.66 -6.43
CA ILE A 42 -3.24 5.54 -7.89
C ILE A 42 -3.85 6.79 -8.53
N THR A 43 -5.01 7.24 -8.05
CA THR A 43 -5.69 8.44 -8.56
C THR A 43 -4.85 9.71 -8.37
N MET A 44 -4.20 9.86 -7.21
CA MET A 44 -3.28 10.96 -6.93
C MET A 44 -2.03 10.92 -7.82
N GLY A 45 -1.57 9.74 -8.21
CA GLY A 45 -0.46 9.59 -9.16
C GLY A 45 -0.82 10.03 -10.59
N VAL A 46 -2.11 9.93 -10.97
CA VAL A 46 -2.62 10.42 -12.26
C VAL A 46 -2.88 11.93 -12.22
N CYS A 47 -3.51 12.41 -11.14
CA CYS A 47 -3.84 13.82 -10.94
C CYS A 47 -2.97 14.41 -9.83
N GLU A 48 -1.68 14.58 -10.09
CA GLU A 48 -0.71 15.00 -9.07
C GLU A 48 -0.93 16.45 -8.61
N MET A 49 -0.87 16.66 -7.29
CA MET A 49 -0.85 17.98 -6.66
C MET A 49 0.51 18.21 -5.99
N PRO A 50 1.02 19.46 -5.92
CA PRO A 50 2.30 19.74 -5.29
C PRO A 50 2.41 19.26 -3.83
N ARG A 51 1.27 19.15 -3.13
CA ARG A 51 1.19 18.59 -1.77
C ARG A 51 -0.11 17.81 -1.63
N TYR A 52 -0.06 16.58 -1.12
CA TYR A 52 -1.26 15.75 -0.96
C TYR A 52 -2.36 16.43 -0.12
N ARG A 53 -2.02 17.30 0.83
CA ARG A 53 -3.02 18.03 1.65
C ARG A 53 -3.94 18.93 0.80
N MET A 54 -3.52 19.30 -0.40
CA MET A 54 -4.30 20.12 -1.33
C MET A 54 -5.54 19.40 -1.84
N TYR A 55 -5.55 18.06 -1.93
CA TYR A 55 -6.75 17.32 -2.34
C TYR A 55 -7.97 17.57 -1.42
N TRP A 56 -7.74 17.99 -0.16
CA TRP A 56 -8.80 18.32 0.80
C TRP A 56 -8.96 19.82 1.07
N ALA A 57 -8.12 20.68 0.48
CA ALA A 57 -8.17 22.13 0.73
C ALA A 57 -9.28 22.79 -0.09
N ASN A 58 -9.97 23.80 0.46
CA ASN A 58 -11.18 24.38 -0.15
C ASN A 58 -10.99 24.81 -1.62
N GLN A 59 -9.89 25.48 -1.96
CA GLN A 59 -9.65 25.99 -3.32
C GLN A 59 -9.23 24.92 -4.33
N THR A 60 -8.68 23.79 -3.85
CA THR A 60 -8.08 22.75 -4.70
C THR A 60 -8.70 21.38 -4.44
N ARG A 61 -9.88 21.38 -3.80
CA ARG A 61 -10.56 20.17 -3.36
C ARG A 61 -10.86 19.29 -4.56
N MET A 62 -10.48 18.03 -4.46
CA MET A 62 -10.83 17.01 -5.45
C MET A 62 -11.79 16.02 -4.79
N ASP A 63 -13.08 16.13 -5.11
CA ASP A 63 -14.12 15.32 -4.47
C ASP A 63 -13.89 13.82 -4.62
N THR A 64 -13.37 13.37 -5.77
CA THR A 64 -12.99 11.96 -6.02
C THR A 64 -11.99 11.41 -5.00
N ILE A 65 -11.16 12.26 -4.40
CA ILE A 65 -10.23 11.88 -3.33
C ILE A 65 -10.82 12.19 -1.96
N ALA A 66 -11.31 13.42 -1.79
CA ALA A 66 -11.66 13.96 -0.49
C ALA A 66 -12.94 13.36 0.10
N ASN A 67 -13.79 12.73 -0.74
CA ASN A 67 -14.97 12.01 -0.29
C ASN A 67 -14.68 10.53 0.05
N CYS A 68 -13.56 9.95 -0.39
CA CYS A 68 -13.20 8.56 -0.08
C CYS A 68 -12.84 8.37 1.40
N MET A 69 -12.06 9.29 1.96
CA MET A 69 -11.76 9.32 3.40
C MET A 69 -11.30 10.71 3.84
N SER A 70 -11.41 10.98 5.15
CA SER A 70 -10.89 12.22 5.72
C SER A 70 -9.37 12.29 5.59
N ARG A 71 -8.83 13.51 5.44
CA ARG A 71 -7.38 13.77 5.39
C ARG A 71 -6.66 13.15 6.58
N ASN A 72 -7.21 13.29 7.78
CA ASN A 72 -6.60 12.78 9.00
C ASN A 72 -6.54 11.23 8.99
N ARG A 73 -7.58 10.57 8.45
CA ARG A 73 -7.57 9.11 8.33
C ARG A 73 -6.54 8.65 7.29
N PHE A 74 -6.49 9.30 6.14
CA PHE A 74 -5.49 9.06 5.10
C PHE A 74 -4.06 9.20 5.65
N GLU A 75 -3.74 10.30 6.33
CA GLU A 75 -2.42 10.53 6.93
C GLU A 75 -2.09 9.49 8.01
N THR A 76 -3.08 9.07 8.79
CA THR A 76 -2.91 8.02 9.81
C THR A 76 -2.60 6.68 9.15
N LEU A 77 -3.32 6.31 8.09
CA LEU A 77 -3.07 5.07 7.36
C LEU A 77 -1.69 5.08 6.70
N LEU A 78 -1.32 6.18 6.03
CA LEU A 78 0.01 6.32 5.42
C LEU A 78 1.15 6.18 6.43
N ARG A 79 0.99 6.73 7.64
CA ARG A 79 1.99 6.62 8.71
C ARG A 79 2.30 5.16 9.08
N PHE A 80 1.28 4.30 9.06
CA PHE A 80 1.39 2.92 9.53
C PHE A 80 1.40 1.89 8.40
N LEU A 81 1.26 2.30 7.13
CA LEU A 81 1.23 1.41 5.97
C LEU A 81 2.50 0.54 5.92
N HIS A 82 2.33 -0.77 6.09
CA HIS A 82 3.42 -1.74 6.09
C HIS A 82 3.04 -2.96 5.26
N PHE A 83 4.04 -3.60 4.66
CA PHE A 83 3.87 -4.76 3.76
C PHE A 83 4.60 -6.01 4.26
N ASN A 84 5.38 -5.91 5.35
CA ASN A 84 6.10 -7.05 5.94
C ASN A 84 6.42 -6.80 7.43
N ASP A 85 7.00 -7.81 8.09
CA ASP A 85 7.42 -7.79 9.49
C ASP A 85 8.77 -7.13 9.72
N ASN A 86 8.71 -5.83 10.06
CA ASN A 86 9.91 -5.05 10.33
C ASN A 86 10.78 -5.62 11.46
N ASP A 87 10.23 -6.42 12.38
CA ASP A 87 11.00 -7.02 13.49
C ASP A 87 11.90 -8.17 13.01
N LYS A 88 11.66 -8.68 11.80
CA LYS A 88 12.40 -9.78 11.17
C LYS A 88 13.39 -9.32 10.10
N VAL A 89 13.62 -8.02 9.97
CA VAL A 89 14.57 -7.47 8.99
C VAL A 89 16.00 -7.83 9.39
N VAL A 90 16.75 -8.42 8.46
CA VAL A 90 18.19 -8.64 8.59
C VAL A 90 18.94 -7.36 8.21
N MET A 91 19.70 -6.80 9.16
CA MET A 91 20.42 -5.52 8.95
C MET A 91 21.83 -5.70 8.38
N ASP A 92 22.49 -6.82 8.68
CA ASP A 92 23.81 -7.13 8.15
C ASP A 92 23.72 -7.47 6.66
N ARG A 93 24.40 -6.67 5.84
CA ARG A 93 24.41 -6.83 4.37
C ARG A 93 25.18 -8.06 3.89
N ASN A 94 26.08 -8.59 4.73
CA ASN A 94 26.87 -9.77 4.40
C ASN A 94 26.16 -11.07 4.83
N HIS A 95 25.05 -10.97 5.55
CA HIS A 95 24.29 -12.12 6.00
C HIS A 95 23.61 -12.84 4.81
N PRO A 96 23.62 -14.18 4.72
CA PRO A 96 23.05 -14.93 3.60
C PRO A 96 21.56 -14.65 3.33
N HIS A 97 20.82 -14.25 4.37
CA HIS A 97 19.40 -13.91 4.29
C HIS A 97 19.12 -12.40 4.20
N TYR A 98 20.13 -11.58 3.92
CA TYR A 98 19.92 -10.16 3.66
C TYR A 98 19.08 -9.96 2.40
N ASP A 99 17.94 -9.27 2.55
CA ASP A 99 17.09 -8.88 1.44
C ASP A 99 16.92 -7.35 1.41
N ARG A 100 17.51 -6.71 0.40
CA ARG A 100 17.39 -5.26 0.17
C ARG A 100 15.93 -4.80 0.08
N PHE A 101 15.04 -5.64 -0.45
CA PHE A 101 13.63 -5.31 -0.67
C PHE A 101 12.71 -5.92 0.40
N TYR A 102 13.26 -6.43 1.51
CA TYR A 102 12.51 -7.16 2.53
C TYR A 102 11.16 -6.52 2.89
N LYS A 103 11.16 -5.20 3.14
CA LYS A 103 9.97 -4.45 3.58
C LYS A 103 8.81 -4.46 2.59
N ILE A 104 9.09 -4.65 1.30
CA ILE A 104 8.10 -4.66 0.22
C ILE A 104 8.05 -5.99 -0.53
N ARG A 105 8.85 -6.98 -0.12
CA ARG A 105 8.97 -8.29 -0.77
C ARG A 105 7.60 -8.96 -0.99
N PRO A 106 6.68 -9.01 0.00
CA PRO A 106 5.38 -9.65 -0.20
C PRO A 106 4.53 -8.96 -1.28
N LEU A 107 4.62 -7.64 -1.40
CA LEU A 107 3.94 -6.88 -2.45
C LEU A 107 4.50 -7.22 -3.83
N ILE A 108 5.83 -7.19 -3.99
CA ILE A 108 6.50 -7.48 -5.26
C ILE A 108 6.18 -8.90 -5.73
N GLU A 109 6.32 -9.90 -4.86
CA GLU A 109 6.07 -11.29 -5.24
C GLU A 109 4.60 -11.54 -5.57
N SER A 110 3.66 -10.90 -4.85
CA SER A 110 2.24 -11.01 -5.18
C SER A 110 1.93 -10.42 -6.56
N ILE A 111 2.45 -9.23 -6.87
CA ILE A 111 2.25 -8.61 -8.19
C ILE A 111 2.88 -9.46 -9.28
N ARG A 112 4.13 -9.89 -9.09
CA ARG A 112 4.86 -10.74 -10.04
C ARG A 112 4.10 -12.04 -10.31
N LYS A 113 3.59 -12.69 -9.26
CA LYS A 113 2.79 -13.92 -9.39
C LYS A 113 1.59 -13.68 -10.29
N THR A 114 0.82 -12.61 -10.04
CA THR A 114 -0.32 -12.26 -10.89
C THR A 114 0.12 -11.98 -12.33
N CYS A 115 1.21 -11.23 -12.56
CA CYS A 115 1.72 -11.00 -13.93
C CYS A 115 2.06 -12.30 -14.68
N LEU A 116 2.56 -13.33 -13.98
CA LEU A 116 2.94 -14.61 -14.61
C LEU A 116 1.74 -15.52 -14.88
N GLU A 117 0.65 -15.35 -14.14
CA GLU A 117 -0.61 -16.08 -14.33
C GLU A 117 -1.43 -15.52 -15.51
N GLU A 118 -1.26 -14.22 -15.81
CA GLU A 118 -1.78 -13.57 -17.01
C GLU A 118 -0.88 -14.00 -18.20
N THR A 119 -1.26 -15.07 -18.93
CA THR A 119 -0.50 -15.61 -20.07
C THR A 119 -0.20 -14.54 -21.15
N PRO A 120 0.91 -14.67 -21.91
CA PRO A 120 1.16 -13.84 -23.10
C PRO A 120 0.30 -14.31 -24.28
N GLY A 121 -1.03 -14.22 -24.15
CA GLY A 121 -1.95 -14.42 -25.25
C GLY A 121 -2.24 -13.08 -25.91
N GLU A 122 -1.46 -12.70 -26.93
CA GLU A 122 -1.84 -11.85 -28.10
C GLU A 122 -0.72 -10.95 -28.65
N LEU A 123 0.36 -10.69 -27.92
CA LEU A 123 1.42 -9.76 -28.40
C LEU A 123 2.56 -10.40 -29.21
N GLN A 124 2.42 -11.67 -29.62
CA GLN A 124 3.42 -12.39 -30.43
C GLN A 124 2.96 -12.68 -31.87
N LYS A 125 1.94 -11.96 -32.35
CA LYS A 125 1.38 -12.10 -33.72
C LYS A 125 1.50 -10.84 -34.59
N CYS A 126 2.50 -9.99 -34.35
CA CYS A 126 2.87 -8.93 -35.29
C CYS A 126 4.30 -9.16 -35.79
#